data_AF-A0A9D7EYV1-F1
#
_entry.id   AF-A0A9D7EYV1-F1
#
_cell.length_a   1.000
_cell.length_b   1.000
_cell.length_c   1.000
_cell.angle_alpha   90.00
_cell.angle_beta   90.00
_cell.angle_gamma   90.00
#
_symmetry.space_group_name_H-M   'P 1'
#
loop_
_entity.id
_entity.type
_entity.pdbx_description
1 polymer ?
#
loop_
_entity_poly.entity_id
_entity_poly.type
_entity_poly.pdbx_seq_one_letter_code
_entity_poly.pdbx_strand_id
1 'polypeptide(L)'
;MQGGRLTQFVPENGVYVYFRFDSQKTVMVVMNTHETEALVDTARFRERMDGFTKGREIVTGGVIENLSSIRVPGFTTWVLELN
;
A
#
# COMPACT_ATOMS: atom_id res chain seq x y z
N MET A 1 -10.61 -11.62 5.28
CA MET A 1 -10.69 -11.83 3.82
C MET A 1 -10.39 -13.29 3.55
N GLN A 2 -11.41 -14.15 3.51
CA GLN A 2 -11.28 -15.49 2.96
C GLN A 2 -11.67 -15.41 1.49
N GLY A 3 -10.84 -15.94 0.58
CA GLY A 3 -11.12 -15.94 -0.87
C GLY A 3 -10.74 -14.68 -1.67
N GLY A 4 -10.15 -13.66 -1.03
CA GLY A 4 -9.70 -12.45 -1.74
C GLY A 4 -8.52 -12.71 -2.68
N ARG A 5 -8.52 -12.06 -3.84
CA ARG A 5 -7.46 -12.12 -4.86
C ARG A 5 -6.18 -11.43 -4.37
N LEU A 6 -5.06 -11.75 -5.01
CA LEU A 6 -3.76 -11.16 -4.74
C LEU A 6 -3.15 -10.65 -6.05
N THR A 7 -2.60 -9.45 -6.01
CA THR A 7 -1.70 -8.90 -7.03
C THR A 7 -0.44 -8.43 -6.33
N GLN A 8 0.73 -8.81 -6.81
CA GLN A 8 2.01 -8.39 -6.26
C GLN A 8 2.84 -7.72 -7.34
N PHE A 9 3.63 -6.73 -6.94
CA PHE A 9 4.53 -6.01 -7.83
C PHE A 9 5.98 -6.42 -7.55
N VAL A 10 6.82 -6.37 -8.58
CA VAL A 10 8.26 -6.63 -8.43
C VAL A 10 8.83 -5.61 -7.45
N PRO A 11 9.59 -6.02 -6.41
CA PRO A 11 10.22 -5.07 -5.51
C PRO A 11 11.13 -4.11 -6.27
N GLU A 12 11.04 -2.82 -5.95
CA GLU A 12 11.96 -1.80 -6.46
C GLU A 12 12.52 -1.03 -5.28
N ASN A 13 13.82 -0.75 -5.30
CA ASN A 13 14.52 0.01 -4.26
C ASN A 13 14.19 -0.49 -2.84
N GLY A 14 14.21 -1.81 -2.60
CA GLY A 14 13.93 -2.39 -1.26
C GLY A 14 12.51 -2.16 -0.75
N VAL A 15 11.57 -1.76 -1.61
CA VAL A 15 10.16 -1.67 -1.28
C VAL A 15 9.41 -2.80 -1.98
N TYR A 16 8.71 -3.60 -1.19
CA TYR A 16 7.81 -4.64 -1.68
C TYR A 16 6.35 -4.23 -1.47
N VAL A 17 5.55 -4.32 -2.53
CA VAL A 17 4.13 -3.94 -2.52
C VAL A 17 3.27 -5.06 -3.07
N TYR A 18 2.21 -5.38 -2.35
CA TYR A 18 1.15 -6.26 -2.84
C TYR A 18 -0.22 -5.79 -2.38
N PHE A 19 -1.24 -6.29 -3.06
CA PHE A 19 -2.64 -5.97 -2.82
C PHE A 19 -3.43 -7.23 -2.53
N ARG A 20 -4.31 -7.17 -1.55
CA ARG A 20 -5.39 -8.14 -1.32
C ARG A 20 -6.71 -7.46 -1.54
N PHE A 21 -7.57 -8.05 -2.36
CA PHE A 21 -8.83 -7.41 -2.72
C PHE A 21 -9.93 -8.41 -3.06
N ASP A 22 -11.15 -7.97 -2.86
CA ASP A 22 -12.38 -8.63 -3.27
C ASP A 22 -13.36 -7.59 -3.86
N SER A 23 -14.65 -7.90 -3.95
CA SER A 23 -15.65 -6.96 -4.47
C SER A 23 -16.03 -5.86 -3.49
N GLN A 24 -15.61 -5.94 -2.23
CA GLN A 24 -16.00 -5.03 -1.16
C GLN A 24 -14.85 -4.15 -0.70
N LYS A 25 -13.61 -4.65 -0.75
CA LYS A 25 -12.45 -3.94 -0.21
C LYS A 25 -11.16 -4.23 -0.95
N THR A 26 -10.28 -3.24 -0.90
CA THR A 26 -8.89 -3.34 -1.36
C THR A 26 -7.97 -2.95 -0.23
N VAL A 27 -6.98 -3.80 0.04
CA VAL A 27 -5.92 -3.57 1.01
C VAL A 27 -4.58 -3.58 0.29
N MET A 28 -3.84 -2.50 0.43
CA MET A 28 -2.46 -2.36 0.00
C MET A 28 -1.54 -2.70 1.16
N VAL A 29 -0.52 -3.50 0.92
CA VAL A 29 0.54 -3.78 1.90
C VAL A 29 1.86 -3.31 1.31
N VAL A 30 2.58 -2.51 2.08
CA VAL A 30 3.84 -1.89 1.68
C VAL A 30 4.89 -2.20 2.72
N MET A 31 5.92 -2.92 2.34
CA MET A 31 7.03 -3.27 3.20
C MET A 31 8.28 -2.53 2.73
N ASN A 32 8.83 -1.70 3.60
CA ASN A 32 10.13 -1.08 3.39
C ASN A 32 11.20 -1.94 4.08
N THR A 33 12.09 -2.53 3.30
CA THR A 33 13.20 -3.35 3.80
C THR A 33 14.50 -2.57 3.98
N HIS A 34 14.50 -1.26 3.74
CA HIS A 34 15.63 -0.39 4.05
C HIS A 34 15.54 0.16 5.46
N GLU A 35 16.68 0.58 6.00
CA GLU A 35 16.76 1.26 7.30
C GLU A 35 16.21 2.69 7.29
N THR A 36 16.16 3.32 6.11
CA THR A 36 15.70 4.70 5.94
C THR A 36 14.26 4.75 5.43
N GLU A 37 13.62 5.92 5.56
CA GLU A 37 12.33 6.19 4.93
C GLU A 37 12.40 5.96 3.41
N ALA A 38 11.37 5.30 2.87
CA ALA A 38 11.16 5.16 1.44
C ALA A 38 9.99 6.03 0.98
N LEU A 39 10.22 6.84 -0.06
CA LEU A 39 9.15 7.53 -0.78
C LEU A 39 8.64 6.62 -1.90
N VAL A 40 7.37 6.22 -1.83
CA VAL A 40 6.75 5.30 -2.78
C VAL A 40 5.74 6.07 -3.62
N ASP A 41 6.04 6.22 -4.92
CA ASP A 41 5.10 6.73 -5.93
C ASP A 41 4.10 5.63 -6.30
N THR A 42 2.81 5.90 -6.10
CA THR A 42 1.75 4.90 -6.32
C THR A 42 1.27 4.82 -7.77
N ALA A 43 1.75 5.70 -8.66
CA ALA A 43 1.44 5.63 -10.09
C ALA A 43 1.82 4.28 -10.71
N ARG A 44 2.88 3.63 -10.19
CA ARG A 44 3.32 2.29 -10.60
C ARG A 44 2.26 1.20 -10.32
N PHE A 45 1.39 1.43 -9.34
CA PHE A 45 0.36 0.48 -8.90
C PHE A 45 -1.03 0.84 -9.44
N ARG A 46 -1.10 1.69 -10.47
CA ARG A 46 -2.36 2.24 -11.00
C ARG A 46 -3.43 1.18 -11.26
N GLU A 47 -3.07 -0.01 -11.73
CA GLU A 47 -4.03 -1.07 -11.98
C GLU A 47 -4.85 -1.51 -10.75
N ARG A 48 -4.35 -1.28 -9.52
CA ARG A 48 -5.04 -1.55 -8.24
C ARG A 48 -5.37 -0.29 -7.43
N MET A 49 -4.81 0.85 -7.81
CA MET A 49 -5.00 2.14 -7.14
C MET A 49 -6.05 3.03 -7.83
N ASP A 50 -6.45 2.72 -9.07
CA ASP A 50 -7.38 3.56 -9.83
C ASP A 50 -8.71 3.75 -9.08
N GLY A 51 -9.14 5.01 -8.95
CA GLY A 51 -10.34 5.39 -8.20
C GLY A 51 -10.13 5.62 -6.70
N PHE A 52 -9.02 5.19 -6.11
CA PHE A 52 -8.71 5.44 -4.71
C PHE A 52 -7.86 6.71 -4.55
N THR A 53 -8.21 7.55 -3.58
CA THR A 53 -7.46 8.78 -3.29
C THR A 53 -6.99 8.85 -1.85
N LYS A 54 -7.66 8.10 -0.96
CA LYS A 54 -7.38 8.07 0.46
C LYS A 54 -7.13 6.66 0.94
N GLY A 55 -6.41 6.52 2.03
CA GLY A 55 -6.21 5.23 2.68
C GLY A 55 -6.24 5.37 4.18
N ARG A 56 -6.56 4.29 4.87
CA ARG A 56 -6.45 4.18 6.32
C ARG A 56 -5.39 3.14 6.68
N GLU A 57 -4.39 3.55 7.42
CA GLU A 57 -3.42 2.63 8.02
C GLU A 57 -4.10 1.90 9.17
N ILE A 58 -4.18 0.58 9.09
CA ILE A 58 -5.07 -0.20 9.98
C ILE A 58 -4.50 -0.40 11.39
N VAL A 59 -3.19 -0.27 11.59
CA VAL A 59 -2.55 -0.50 12.89
C VAL A 59 -2.73 0.70 13.81
N THR A 60 -2.55 1.90 13.26
CA THR A 60 -2.61 3.18 13.98
C THR A 60 -3.96 3.88 13.82
N GLY A 61 -4.74 3.52 12.79
CA GLY A 61 -5.96 4.24 12.40
C GLY A 61 -5.69 5.55 11.66
N GLY A 62 -4.43 5.89 11.38
CA GLY A 62 -4.04 7.10 10.67
C GLY A 62 -4.64 7.15 9.26
N VAL A 63 -5.14 8.31 8.87
CA VAL A 63 -5.70 8.53 7.53
C VAL A 63 -4.66 9.20 6.65
N ILE A 64 -4.46 8.63 5.46
CA ILE A 64 -3.65 9.19 4.38
C ILE A 64 -4.63 9.85 3.41
N GLU A 65 -4.64 11.18 3.40
CA GLU A 65 -5.55 12.00 2.59
C GLU A 65 -5.17 12.06 1.10
N ASN A 66 -3.92 11.75 0.77
CA ASN A 66 -3.43 11.70 -0.60
C ASN A 66 -2.51 10.50 -0.80
N LEU A 67 -2.95 9.56 -1.63
CA LEU A 67 -2.21 8.36 -1.96
C LEU A 67 -1.20 8.51 -3.10
N SER A 68 -1.05 9.67 -3.74
CA SER A 68 -0.13 9.84 -4.88
C SER A 68 1.32 9.46 -4.53
N SER A 69 1.73 9.75 -3.30
CA SER A 69 3.02 9.33 -2.76
C SER A 69 2.90 9.03 -1.27
N ILE A 70 3.42 7.90 -0.83
CA ILE A 70 3.40 7.49 0.58
C ILE A 70 4.84 7.39 1.11
N ARG A 71 5.04 7.86 2.35
CA ARG A 71 6.33 7.84 3.04
C ARG A 71 6.32 6.71 4.05
N VAL A 72 7.04 5.63 3.77
CA VAL A 72 7.06 4.44 4.62
C VAL A 72 8.35 4.43 5.43
N PRO A 73 8.30 4.51 6.77
CA PRO A 73 9.49 4.49 7.60
C PRO A 73 10.36 3.24 7.39
N GLY A 74 11.64 3.33 7.72
CA GLY A 74 12.58 2.22 7.59
C GLY A 74 12.16 0.99 8.40
N PHE A 75 12.36 -0.20 7.82
CA PHE A 75 11.99 -1.49 8.40
C PHE A 75 10.53 -1.60 8.88
N THR A 76 9.62 -0.82 8.31
CA THR A 76 8.19 -0.89 8.63
C THR A 76 7.39 -1.55 7.53
N THR A 77 6.27 -2.14 7.93
CA THR A 77 5.22 -2.60 7.03
C THR A 77 3.96 -1.81 7.31
N TRP A 78 3.41 -1.16 6.30
CA TRP A 78 2.11 -0.52 6.36
C TRP A 78 1.06 -1.40 5.71
N VAL A 79 -0.11 -1.44 6.33
CA VAL A 79 -1.29 -2.09 5.78
C VAL A 79 -2.37 -1.02 5.64
N LEU A 80 -2.66 -0.65 4.40
CA LEU A 80 -3.55 0.44 4.06
C LEU A 80 -4.86 -0.13 3.48
N GLU A 81 -5.98 0.18 4.11
CA GLU A 81 -7.30 0.00 3.51
C GLU A 81 -7.62 1.20 2.61
N LEU A 82 -7.89 0.96 1.33
CA LEU A 82 -8.07 2.02 0.33
C LEU A 82 -9.54 2.49 0.24
N ASN A 83 -9.74 3.80 0.13
CA ASN A 83 -11.04 4.49 0.07
C ASN A 83 -11.12 5.58 -1.02
#